data_AF-A0A4V2F989-F1
#
_entry.id   AF-A0A4V2F989-F1
#
_cell.length_a   1.000
_cell.length_b   1.000
_cell.length_c   1.000
_cell.angle_alpha   90.00
_cell.angle_beta   90.00
_cell.angle_gamma   90.00
#
_symmetry.space_group_name_H-M   'P 1'
#
loop_
_entity.id
_entity.type
_entity.pdbx_description
1 polymer ?
#
loop_
_entity_poly.entity_id
_entity_poly.type
_entity_poly.pdbx_seq_one_letter_code
_entity_poly.pdbx_strand_id
1 'polypeptide(L)'
;MVCLGVGLFAGQRIDSDSWSALGEWLGATGTAAAVVAALYIANREADASRNRAIAEARERNERALAERLALQRRGIVEAREREERAREEARELEERARADALEREQREAEAARQQGIRDASLVLGEVEAPPFDPQNISPEWWMVMKNYASHPAVQPRLETFLHPAGGTTDWTFDDPAGMFEDYRVPDHLAPSGGEERLPVDVSYKPPLDPEQARRWLPVPIFSYTDLQGRRWRRIGTSLPVEVDPRDTSLLSGPDWYQAVHPGVAR
;
A
#
# COMPACT_ATOMS: atom_id res chain seq x y z
N MET A 1 72.86 -68.63 -1.18
CA MET A 1 73.62 -69.78 -1.72
C MET A 1 74.83 -69.24 -2.46
N VAL A 2 75.94 -69.05 -1.74
CA VAL A 2 77.30 -68.83 -2.27
C VAL A 2 78.21 -69.56 -1.28
N CYS A 3 78.83 -70.64 -1.74
CA CYS A 3 79.80 -71.46 -1.02
C CYS A 3 81.21 -70.92 -1.26
N LEU A 4 82.00 -70.75 -0.20
CA LEU A 4 83.47 -70.59 -0.15
C LEU A 4 83.83 -70.82 1.33
N GLY A 5 84.67 -71.71 1.79
CA GLY A 5 85.84 -72.37 1.22
C GLY A 5 86.86 -72.43 2.36
N VAL A 6 86.79 -73.47 3.19
CA VAL A 6 87.67 -73.67 4.36
C VAL A 6 89.03 -74.16 3.85
N GLY A 7 90.02 -73.26 3.83
CA GLY A 7 91.41 -73.56 3.50
C GLY A 7 92.26 -73.69 4.76
N LEU A 8 92.85 -74.87 4.95
CA LEU A 8 93.95 -75.14 5.88
C LEU A 8 95.11 -74.15 5.65
N PHE A 9 95.60 -73.50 6.71
CA PHE A 9 96.93 -72.90 6.74
C PHE A 9 97.79 -73.59 7.79
N ALA A 10 98.85 -74.21 7.28
CA ALA A 10 99.95 -74.79 8.04
C ALA A 10 100.78 -73.68 8.72
N GLY A 11 101.35 -74.02 9.88
CA GLY A 11 102.06 -73.09 10.74
C GLY A 11 103.23 -72.37 10.07
N GLN A 12 103.10 -71.06 9.96
CA GLN A 12 104.22 -70.11 9.93
C GLN A 12 104.26 -69.40 11.29
N ARG A 13 105.46 -69.29 11.87
CA ARG A 13 105.70 -68.46 13.06
C ARG A 13 105.29 -67.03 12.73
N ILE A 14 104.29 -66.53 13.45
CA ILE A 14 103.86 -65.15 13.35
C ILE A 14 104.84 -64.31 14.16
N ASP A 15 105.65 -63.50 13.48
CA ASP A 15 106.50 -62.51 14.13
C ASP A 15 105.63 -61.44 14.82
N SER A 16 106.05 -61.03 16.01
CA SER A 16 105.37 -60.03 16.85
C SER A 16 105.15 -58.68 16.16
N ASP A 17 105.95 -58.37 15.14
CA ASP A 17 105.88 -57.12 14.37
C ASP A 17 104.69 -57.10 13.38
N SER A 18 104.13 -58.26 13.02
CA SER A 18 102.93 -58.33 12.18
C SER A 18 101.65 -58.03 12.98
N TRP A 19 101.65 -58.34 14.28
CA TRP A 19 100.53 -58.03 15.17
C TRP A 19 100.46 -56.55 15.56
N SER A 20 101.60 -55.87 15.68
CA SER A 20 101.64 -54.43 15.94
C SER A 20 101.19 -53.60 14.73
N ALA A 21 101.60 -53.98 13.52
CA ALA A 21 101.18 -53.31 12.29
C ALA A 21 99.67 -53.49 12.00
N LEU A 22 99.10 -54.68 12.25
CA LEU A 22 97.65 -54.90 12.17
C LEU A 22 96.88 -54.12 13.26
N GLY A 23 97.47 -53.97 14.45
CA GLY A 23 96.91 -53.16 15.54
C GLY A 23 96.79 -51.68 15.20
N GLU A 24 97.78 -51.09 14.53
CA GLU A 24 97.74 -49.68 14.11
C GLU A 24 96.69 -49.42 13.02
N TRP A 25 96.56 -50.32 12.04
CA TRP A 25 95.53 -50.19 10.99
C TRP A 25 94.12 -50.37 11.54
N LEU A 26 93.91 -51.30 12.48
CA LEU A 26 92.63 -51.50 13.15
C LEU A 26 92.29 -50.32 14.09
N GLY A 27 93.28 -49.70 14.74
CA GLY A 27 93.08 -48.50 15.55
C GLY A 27 92.68 -47.27 14.72
N ALA A 28 93.33 -47.05 13.57
CA ALA A 28 93.04 -45.94 12.66
C ALA A 28 91.68 -46.08 11.95
N THR A 29 91.31 -47.30 11.56
CA THR A 29 90.00 -47.58 10.95
C THR A 29 88.86 -47.54 11.98
N GLY A 30 89.10 -47.99 13.21
CA GLY A 30 88.13 -47.88 14.30
C GLY A 30 87.80 -46.43 14.67
N THR A 31 88.80 -45.55 14.69
CA THR A 31 88.59 -44.11 14.96
C THR A 31 87.87 -43.40 13.81
N ALA A 32 88.18 -43.70 12.55
CA ALA A 32 87.45 -43.16 11.41
C ALA A 32 85.97 -43.62 11.40
N ALA A 33 85.72 -44.91 11.69
CA ALA A 33 84.36 -45.43 11.80
C ALA A 33 83.57 -44.78 12.95
N ALA A 34 84.23 -44.51 14.09
CA ALA A 34 83.61 -43.80 15.21
C ALA A 34 83.23 -42.35 14.86
N VAL A 35 84.07 -41.63 14.11
CA VAL A 35 83.76 -40.26 13.66
C VAL A 35 82.60 -40.24 12.67
N VAL A 36 82.57 -41.18 11.71
CA VAL A 36 81.46 -41.31 10.76
C VAL A 36 80.16 -41.68 11.48
N ALA A 37 80.21 -42.61 12.44
CA ALA A 37 79.05 -42.95 13.26
C ALA A 37 78.56 -41.74 14.09
N ALA A 38 79.47 -40.97 14.68
CA ALA A 38 79.13 -39.75 15.43
C ALA A 38 78.50 -38.68 14.54
N LEU A 39 79.04 -38.43 13.33
CA LEU A 39 78.46 -37.49 12.36
C LEU A 39 77.10 -37.95 11.84
N TYR A 40 76.92 -39.26 11.61
CA TYR A 40 75.64 -39.82 11.19
C TYR A 40 74.57 -39.67 12.27
N ILE A 41 74.92 -39.93 13.53
CA ILE A 41 74.01 -39.72 14.68
C ILE A 41 73.68 -38.24 14.83
N ALA A 42 74.68 -37.36 14.75
CA ALA A 42 74.48 -35.91 14.84
C ALA A 42 73.59 -35.36 13.70
N ASN A 43 73.79 -35.79 12.44
CA ASN A 43 72.93 -35.41 11.32
C ASN A 43 71.50 -35.95 11.48
N ARG A 44 71.35 -37.19 11.96
CA ARG A 44 70.03 -37.78 12.20
C ARG A 44 69.26 -37.03 13.29
N GLU A 45 69.94 -36.56 14.33
CA GLU A 45 69.34 -35.72 15.38
C GLU A 45 69.02 -34.32 14.86
N ALA A 46 69.89 -33.72 14.03
CA ALA A 46 69.66 -32.44 13.39
C ALA A 46 68.44 -32.48 12.45
N ASP A 47 68.31 -33.50 11.60
CA ASP A 47 67.17 -33.68 10.70
C ASP A 47 65.88 -33.97 11.48
N ALA A 48 65.95 -34.74 12.57
CA ALA A 48 64.79 -34.97 13.44
C ALA A 48 64.31 -33.66 14.10
N SER A 49 65.23 -32.79 14.53
CA SER A 49 64.89 -31.48 15.10
C SER A 49 64.27 -30.54 14.05
N ARG A 50 64.84 -30.53 12.83
CA ARG A 50 64.34 -29.72 11.72
C ARG A 50 62.96 -30.16 11.26
N ASN A 51 62.72 -31.46 11.17
CA ASN A 51 61.41 -32.00 10.80
C ASN A 51 60.35 -31.71 11.87
N ARG A 52 60.70 -31.73 13.16
CA ARG A 52 59.79 -31.28 14.24
C ARG A 52 59.48 -29.79 14.12
N ALA A 53 60.49 -28.95 13.89
CA ALA A 53 60.29 -27.51 13.72
C ALA A 53 59.40 -27.17 12.50
N ILE A 54 59.56 -27.90 11.38
CA ILE A 54 58.72 -27.74 10.19
C ILE A 54 57.28 -28.21 10.46
N ALA A 55 57.10 -29.33 11.17
CA ALA A 55 55.78 -29.84 11.54
C ALA A 55 55.04 -28.85 12.45
N GLU A 56 55.70 -28.33 13.49
CA GLU A 56 55.14 -27.31 14.38
C GLU A 56 54.82 -26.00 13.64
N ALA A 57 55.67 -25.58 12.70
CA ALA A 57 55.41 -24.39 11.89
C ALA A 57 54.19 -24.57 10.97
N ARG A 58 54.00 -25.76 10.40
CA ARG A 58 52.82 -26.08 9.58
C ARG A 58 51.55 -26.07 10.43
N GLU A 59 51.57 -26.71 11.59
CA GLU A 59 50.41 -26.75 12.48
C GLU A 59 50.00 -25.35 12.95
N ARG A 60 50.97 -24.48 13.26
CA ARG A 60 50.70 -23.07 13.60
C ARG A 60 50.09 -22.30 12.42
N ASN A 61 50.60 -22.50 11.22
CA ASN A 61 50.05 -21.87 10.01
C ASN A 61 48.64 -22.36 9.69
N GLU A 62 48.36 -23.65 9.84
CA GLU A 62 47.03 -24.24 9.63
C GLU A 62 46.02 -23.69 10.65
N ARG A 63 46.40 -23.59 11.92
CA ARG A 63 45.56 -22.96 12.96
C ARG A 63 45.30 -21.48 12.66
N ALA A 64 46.33 -20.72 12.30
CA ALA A 64 46.19 -19.31 11.96
C ALA A 64 45.28 -19.11 10.73
N LEU A 65 45.35 -19.99 9.74
CA LEU A 65 44.49 -19.94 8.56
C LEU A 65 43.04 -20.32 8.90
N ALA A 66 42.84 -21.34 9.74
CA ALA A 66 41.52 -21.72 10.22
C ALA A 66 40.86 -20.60 11.04
N GLU A 67 41.60 -19.92 11.91
CA GLU A 67 41.12 -18.77 12.68
C GLU A 67 40.73 -17.60 11.77
N ARG A 68 41.56 -17.28 10.77
CA ARG A 68 41.24 -16.23 9.79
C ARG A 68 39.97 -16.55 8.99
N LEU A 69 39.82 -17.79 8.53
CA LEU A 69 38.61 -18.21 7.83
C LEU A 69 37.37 -18.18 8.74
N ALA A 70 37.51 -18.55 10.01
CA ALA A 70 36.43 -18.47 10.98
C ALA A 70 35.99 -17.02 11.23
N LEU A 71 36.95 -16.09 11.38
CA LEU A 71 36.66 -14.66 11.52
C LEU A 71 36.01 -14.08 10.25
N GLN A 72 36.51 -14.45 9.07
CA GLN A 72 35.94 -14.00 7.80
C GLN A 72 34.50 -14.51 7.62
N ARG A 73 34.22 -15.77 7.97
CA ARG A 73 32.86 -16.33 7.94
C ARG A 73 31.93 -15.60 8.90
N ARG A 74 32.37 -15.30 10.13
CA ARG A 74 31.58 -14.51 11.07
C ARG A 74 31.26 -13.11 10.53
N GLY A 75 32.26 -12.43 9.95
CA GLY A 75 32.05 -11.12 9.34
C GLY A 75 31.02 -11.12 8.21
N ILE A 76 31.02 -12.16 7.37
CA ILE A 76 30.03 -12.31 6.29
C ILE A 76 28.61 -12.53 6.86
N VAL A 77 28.48 -13.36 7.89
CA VAL A 77 27.18 -13.63 8.54
C VAL A 77 26.63 -12.36 9.19
N GLU A 78 27.45 -11.64 9.97
CA GLU A 78 27.05 -10.39 10.61
C GLU A 78 26.68 -9.30 9.59
N ALA A 79 27.42 -9.19 8.48
CA ALA A 79 27.10 -8.25 7.42
C ALA A 79 25.75 -8.58 6.76
N ARG A 80 25.48 -9.86 6.52
CA ARG A 80 24.21 -10.32 5.94
C ARG A 80 23.03 -10.08 6.88
N GLU A 81 23.18 -10.35 8.17
CA GLU A 81 22.13 -10.06 9.16
C GLU A 81 21.82 -8.56 9.27
N ARG A 82 22.82 -7.70 9.17
CA ARG A 82 22.61 -6.24 9.16
C ARG A 82 21.88 -5.80 7.89
N GLU A 83 22.21 -6.38 6.75
CA GLU A 83 21.52 -6.10 5.48
C GLU A 83 20.07 -6.59 5.51
N GLU A 84 19.82 -7.78 6.05
CA GLU A 84 18.46 -8.33 6.19
C GLU A 84 17.62 -7.45 7.13
N ARG A 85 18.15 -7.03 8.29
CA ARG A 85 17.46 -6.09 9.20
C ARG A 85 17.20 -4.74 8.54
N ALA A 86 18.17 -4.18 7.82
CA ALA A 86 17.98 -2.91 7.12
C ALA A 86 16.91 -3.01 6.02
N ARG A 87 16.80 -4.16 5.34
CA ARG A 87 15.75 -4.41 4.35
C ARG A 87 14.38 -4.56 4.99
N GLU A 88 14.29 -5.20 6.16
CA GLU A 88 13.04 -5.30 6.92
C GLU A 88 12.57 -3.93 7.42
N GLU A 89 13.46 -3.15 8.04
CA GLU A 89 13.18 -1.77 8.48
C GLU A 89 12.75 -0.88 7.30
N ALA A 90 13.39 -1.00 6.14
CA ALA A 90 13.01 -0.26 4.94
C ALA A 90 11.61 -0.64 4.44
N ARG A 91 11.24 -1.92 4.47
CA ARG A 91 9.89 -2.39 4.11
C ARG A 91 8.84 -1.87 5.08
N GLU A 92 9.10 -1.94 6.39
CA GLU A 92 8.17 -1.42 7.40
C GLU A 92 7.95 0.10 7.24
N LEU A 93 9.02 0.85 6.95
CA LEU A 93 8.92 2.29 6.68
C LEU A 93 8.11 2.59 5.42
N GLU A 94 8.31 1.81 4.35
CA GLU A 94 7.53 1.96 3.12
C GLU A 94 6.05 1.64 3.33
N GLU A 95 5.73 0.58 4.07
CA GLU A 95 4.35 0.20 4.40
C GLU A 95 3.66 1.28 5.24
N ARG A 96 4.35 1.83 6.26
CA ARG A 96 3.83 2.96 7.05
C ARG A 96 3.61 4.20 6.19
N ALA A 97 4.56 4.54 5.31
CA ALA A 97 4.41 5.69 4.42
C ALA A 97 3.23 5.54 3.45
N ARG A 98 2.98 4.32 2.95
CA ARG A 98 1.81 4.03 2.12
C ARG A 98 0.50 4.14 2.91
N ALA A 99 0.46 3.64 4.15
CA ALA A 99 -0.71 3.75 5.00
C ALA A 99 -1.05 5.22 5.32
N ASP A 100 -0.04 6.02 5.68
CA ASP A 100 -0.20 7.46 5.95
C ASP A 100 -0.68 8.23 4.71
N ALA A 101 -0.17 7.87 3.51
CA ALA A 101 -0.60 8.49 2.26
C ALA A 101 -2.08 8.21 1.94
N LEU A 102 -2.51 6.95 2.10
CA LEU A 102 -3.91 6.56 1.92
C LEU A 102 -4.83 7.26 2.93
N GLU A 103 -4.40 7.40 4.18
CA GLU A 103 -5.20 8.11 5.19
C GLU A 103 -5.36 9.60 4.85
N ARG A 104 -4.30 10.25 4.36
CA ARG A 104 -4.38 11.65 3.90
C ARG A 104 -5.33 11.79 2.72
N GLU A 105 -5.23 10.91 1.73
CA GLU A 105 -6.14 10.90 0.58
C GLU A 105 -7.59 10.73 1.00
N GLN A 106 -7.88 9.81 1.94
CA GLN A 106 -9.23 9.62 2.48
C GLN A 106 -9.74 10.86 3.22
N ARG A 107 -8.91 11.49 4.06
CA ARG A 107 -9.29 12.72 4.78
C ARG A 107 -9.55 13.88 3.83
N GLU A 108 -8.73 14.04 2.79
CA GLU A 108 -8.92 15.06 1.76
C GLU A 108 -10.20 14.82 0.96
N ALA A 109 -10.47 13.56 0.59
CA ALA A 109 -11.69 13.18 -0.10
C ALA A 109 -12.95 13.43 0.77
N GLU A 110 -12.88 13.09 2.06
CA GLU A 110 -13.97 13.35 3.01
C GLU A 110 -14.17 14.86 3.24
N ALA A 111 -13.10 15.62 3.41
CA ALA A 111 -13.17 17.08 3.55
C ALA A 111 -13.78 17.74 2.31
N ALA A 112 -13.39 17.29 1.11
CA ALA A 112 -13.98 17.73 -0.14
C ALA A 112 -15.46 17.36 -0.23
N ARG A 113 -15.85 16.15 0.18
CA ARG A 113 -17.26 15.71 0.23
C ARG A 113 -18.08 16.56 1.20
N GLN A 114 -17.56 16.81 2.41
CA GLN A 114 -18.24 17.65 3.40
C GLN A 114 -18.36 19.10 2.92
N GLN A 115 -17.35 19.61 2.21
CA GLN A 115 -17.42 20.93 1.57
C GLN A 115 -18.50 20.97 0.49
N GLY A 116 -18.53 19.94 -0.37
CA GLY A 116 -19.60 19.76 -1.36
C GLY A 116 -20.98 19.80 -0.71
N ILE A 117 -21.21 19.02 0.37
CA ILE A 117 -22.47 19.03 1.15
C ILE A 117 -22.78 20.40 1.76
N ARG A 118 -21.78 21.15 2.24
CA ARG A 118 -22.00 22.49 2.77
C ARG A 118 -22.47 23.45 1.67
N ASP A 119 -21.75 23.50 0.57
CA ASP A 119 -22.04 24.40 -0.56
C ASP A 119 -23.41 24.08 -1.17
N ALA A 120 -23.66 22.80 -1.36
CA ALA A 120 -24.93 22.19 -1.69
C ALA A 120 -26.12 22.57 -0.81
N SER A 121 -25.92 22.60 0.52
CA SER A 121 -26.99 22.85 1.47
C SER A 121 -27.50 24.29 1.42
N LEU A 122 -26.73 25.20 0.79
CA LEU A 122 -27.08 26.60 0.56
C LEU A 122 -28.15 26.77 -0.52
N VAL A 123 -28.49 25.73 -1.28
CA VAL A 123 -29.63 25.75 -2.21
C VAL A 123 -30.82 25.07 -1.55
N LEU A 124 -31.86 25.85 -1.26
CA LEU A 124 -33.16 25.35 -0.82
C LEU A 124 -34.17 25.45 -1.95
N GLY A 125 -35.08 24.50 -2.00
CA GLY A 125 -36.26 24.64 -2.82
C GLY A 125 -37.48 24.05 -2.12
N GLU A 126 -38.57 24.78 -2.21
CA GLU A 126 -39.82 24.52 -1.52
C GLU A 126 -40.97 24.68 -2.53
N VAL A 127 -42.05 23.95 -2.30
CA VAL A 127 -43.28 24.13 -3.07
C VAL A 127 -44.27 24.89 -2.22
N GLU A 128 -44.73 26.03 -2.73
CA GLU A 128 -45.81 26.80 -2.17
C GLU A 128 -47.11 26.49 -2.90
N ALA A 129 -48.15 26.19 -2.13
CA ALA A 129 -49.49 26.06 -2.67
C ALA A 129 -49.99 27.43 -3.18
N PRO A 130 -50.67 27.50 -4.33
CA PRO A 130 -51.30 28.74 -4.74
C PRO A 130 -52.38 29.15 -3.73
N PRO A 131 -52.66 30.46 -3.59
CA PRO A 131 -53.84 30.90 -2.86
C PRO A 131 -55.08 30.27 -3.50
N PHE A 132 -55.97 29.74 -2.67
CA PHE A 132 -57.18 29.06 -3.12
C PHE A 132 -58.05 30.01 -3.96
N ASP A 133 -58.17 29.73 -5.26
CA ASP A 133 -59.13 30.38 -6.14
C ASP A 133 -60.32 29.43 -6.40
N PRO A 134 -61.52 29.72 -5.84
CA PRO A 134 -62.70 28.88 -6.07
C PRO A 134 -63.19 28.89 -7.53
N GLN A 135 -62.65 29.77 -8.39
CA GLN A 135 -63.01 29.88 -9.81
C GLN A 135 -61.99 29.22 -10.75
N ASN A 136 -60.79 28.88 -10.26
CA ASN A 136 -59.70 28.35 -11.08
C ASN A 136 -59.37 26.90 -10.70
N ILE A 137 -59.58 25.98 -11.64
CA ILE A 137 -59.56 24.52 -11.41
C ILE A 137 -58.16 23.91 -11.61
N SER A 138 -57.13 24.74 -11.82
CA SER A 138 -55.74 24.28 -11.85
C SER A 138 -54.94 25.04 -10.79
N PRO A 139 -54.57 24.41 -9.66
CA PRO A 139 -53.62 25.02 -8.75
C PRO A 139 -52.24 24.97 -9.41
N GLU A 140 -51.85 26.07 -10.05
CA GLU A 140 -50.45 26.32 -10.42
C GLU A 140 -49.63 26.35 -9.12
N TRP A 141 -48.80 25.33 -8.91
CA TRP A 141 -47.90 25.31 -7.76
C TRP A 141 -46.78 26.30 -7.99
N TRP A 142 -46.31 26.94 -6.92
CA TRP A 142 -45.13 27.81 -7.01
C TRP A 142 -43.93 27.06 -6.48
N MET A 143 -42.95 26.84 -7.35
CA MET A 143 -41.62 26.42 -6.95
C MET A 143 -40.87 27.65 -6.46
N VAL A 144 -40.46 27.66 -5.20
CA VAL A 144 -39.60 28.71 -4.62
C VAL A 144 -38.23 28.14 -4.39
N MET A 145 -37.22 28.69 -5.08
CA MET A 145 -35.82 28.32 -4.87
C MET A 145 -35.04 29.49 -4.30
N LYS A 146 -34.25 29.19 -3.27
CA LYS A 146 -33.41 30.14 -2.55
C LYS A 146 -31.99 29.66 -2.64
N ASN A 147 -31.13 30.48 -3.25
CA ASN A 147 -29.71 30.17 -3.40
C ASN A 147 -28.91 31.08 -2.48
N TYR A 148 -28.58 30.59 -1.28
CA TYR A 148 -27.78 31.33 -0.29
C TYR A 148 -26.29 31.30 -0.60
N ALA A 149 -25.85 30.65 -1.68
CA ALA A 149 -24.45 30.57 -2.02
C ALA A 149 -23.93 31.94 -2.50
N SER A 150 -22.82 32.40 -1.90
CA SER A 150 -22.08 33.59 -2.35
C SER A 150 -21.31 33.35 -3.65
N HIS A 151 -21.18 32.09 -4.04
CA HIS A 151 -20.65 31.64 -5.31
C HIS A 151 -21.77 30.97 -6.11
N PRO A 152 -21.69 30.91 -7.44
CA PRO A 152 -22.64 30.12 -8.21
C PRO A 152 -22.43 28.66 -7.82
N ALA A 153 -23.30 28.12 -6.96
CA ALA A 153 -23.64 26.71 -7.05
C ALA A 153 -24.03 26.50 -8.52
N VAL A 154 -23.22 25.73 -9.24
CA VAL A 154 -23.31 25.72 -10.70
C VAL A 154 -24.61 25.01 -11.04
N GLN A 155 -25.61 25.82 -11.37
CA GLN A 155 -26.81 25.42 -12.09
C GLN A 155 -27.71 24.46 -11.30
N PRO A 156 -28.38 24.93 -10.25
CA PRO A 156 -29.48 24.19 -9.66
C PRO A 156 -30.56 23.91 -10.70
N ARG A 157 -31.00 22.66 -10.71
CA ARG A 157 -31.91 22.07 -11.66
C ARG A 157 -33.00 21.31 -10.93
N LEU A 158 -34.25 21.66 -11.19
CA LEU A 158 -35.41 20.87 -10.80
C LEU A 158 -35.43 19.61 -11.67
N GLU A 159 -35.40 18.44 -11.04
CA GLU A 159 -35.44 17.16 -11.75
C GLU A 159 -36.87 16.63 -11.83
N THR A 160 -37.55 16.57 -10.69
CA THR A 160 -38.90 16.01 -10.55
C THR A 160 -39.52 16.38 -9.22
N PHE A 161 -40.73 15.89 -8.97
CA PHE A 161 -41.41 15.95 -7.70
C PHE A 161 -41.63 14.54 -7.15
N LEU A 162 -41.85 14.45 -5.85
CA LEU A 162 -42.27 13.22 -5.20
C LEU A 162 -43.56 13.48 -4.45
N HIS A 163 -44.56 12.65 -4.68
CA HIS A 163 -45.79 12.71 -3.91
C HIS A 163 -45.79 11.66 -2.80
N PRO A 164 -46.09 12.01 -1.54
CA PRO A 164 -46.17 11.05 -0.43
C PRO A 164 -47.15 9.91 -0.65
N ALA A 165 -48.20 10.11 -1.46
CA ALA A 165 -49.18 9.06 -1.79
C ALA A 165 -48.64 7.99 -2.77
N GLY A 166 -47.41 8.14 -3.28
CA GLY A 166 -46.85 7.30 -4.33
C GLY A 166 -47.35 7.70 -5.73
N GLY A 167 -46.56 7.37 -6.75
CA GLY A 167 -46.82 7.74 -8.15
C GLY A 167 -45.68 8.54 -8.76
N THR A 168 -45.55 8.46 -10.08
CA THR A 168 -44.62 9.29 -10.86
C THR A 168 -45.27 10.63 -11.13
N THR A 169 -44.55 11.72 -10.89
CA THR A 169 -44.99 13.05 -11.32
C THR A 169 -44.36 13.41 -12.64
N ASP A 170 -45.21 13.81 -13.58
CA ASP A 170 -44.77 14.59 -14.72
C ASP A 170 -45.00 16.06 -14.38
N TRP A 171 -44.03 16.90 -14.68
CA TRP A 171 -44.13 18.32 -14.41
C TRP A 171 -43.66 19.12 -15.62
N THR A 172 -44.23 20.31 -15.78
CA THR A 172 -43.85 21.28 -16.79
C THR A 172 -43.79 22.65 -16.15
N PHE A 173 -42.85 23.50 -16.57
CA PHE A 173 -43.00 24.93 -16.30
C PHE A 173 -44.18 25.42 -17.13
N ASP A 174 -45.11 26.10 -16.47
CA ASP A 174 -46.15 26.80 -17.22
C ASP A 174 -45.47 27.94 -17.97
N ASP A 175 -45.79 28.12 -19.25
CA ASP A 175 -45.02 28.97 -20.18
C ASP A 175 -45.64 30.38 -20.18
N PRO A 176 -45.17 31.35 -19.36
CA PRO A 176 -45.47 32.73 -19.68
C PRO A 176 -44.65 33.02 -20.94
N ALA A 177 -45.31 33.49 -21.99
CA ALA A 177 -44.71 33.90 -23.26
C ALA A 177 -43.61 34.99 -23.17
N GLY A 178 -43.04 35.23 -21.99
CA GLY A 178 -41.87 36.05 -21.69
C GLY A 178 -40.74 35.33 -20.94
N MET A 179 -40.79 34.02 -20.67
CA MET A 179 -39.60 33.28 -20.24
C MET A 179 -38.75 32.96 -21.48
N PHE A 180 -37.60 33.63 -21.59
CA PHE A 180 -36.66 33.53 -22.72
C PHE A 180 -36.32 32.06 -23.04
N GLU A 181 -36.01 31.73 -24.31
CA GLU A 181 -35.64 30.37 -24.74
C GLU A 181 -34.53 29.73 -23.88
N ASP A 182 -33.71 30.54 -23.21
CA ASP A 182 -32.65 30.13 -22.28
C ASP A 182 -33.18 29.54 -20.94
N TYR A 183 -34.43 29.79 -20.56
CA TYR A 183 -35.09 29.25 -19.35
C TYR A 183 -35.76 27.89 -19.57
N ARG A 184 -35.97 27.49 -20.83
CA ARG A 184 -36.33 26.10 -21.17
C ARG A 184 -35.17 25.14 -20.94
N VAL A 185 -33.99 25.68 -20.66
CA VAL A 185 -32.85 24.93 -20.16
C VAL A 185 -33.02 24.87 -18.62
N PRO A 186 -33.23 23.68 -18.03
CA PRO A 186 -33.48 23.50 -16.60
C PRO A 186 -32.27 23.82 -15.70
N ASP A 187 -31.37 24.70 -16.15
CA ASP A 187 -30.01 24.88 -15.65
C ASP A 187 -29.82 26.22 -14.90
N HIS A 188 -30.82 27.10 -14.79
CA HIS A 188 -30.66 28.38 -14.11
C HIS A 188 -31.84 28.70 -13.20
N LEU A 189 -31.78 28.17 -11.98
CA LEU A 189 -32.80 28.38 -10.97
C LEU A 189 -32.23 29.19 -9.80
N ALA A 190 -32.61 30.46 -9.70
CA ALA A 190 -32.14 31.46 -8.74
C ALA A 190 -30.64 31.85 -8.87
N PRO A 191 -30.34 33.14 -9.18
CA PRO A 191 -28.96 33.63 -9.15
C PRO A 191 -28.38 33.56 -7.72
N SER A 192 -27.05 33.54 -7.59
CA SER A 192 -26.38 33.55 -6.29
C SER A 192 -26.88 34.68 -5.37
N GLY A 193 -27.29 34.32 -4.16
CA GLY A 193 -27.87 35.25 -3.18
C GLY A 193 -29.32 35.65 -3.47
N GLY A 194 -29.97 35.03 -4.46
CA GLY A 194 -31.31 35.34 -4.91
C GLY A 194 -32.37 34.34 -4.48
N GLU A 195 -33.62 34.78 -4.61
CA GLU A 195 -34.82 33.95 -4.54
C GLU A 195 -35.54 34.04 -5.89
N GLU A 196 -35.93 32.89 -6.43
CA GLU A 196 -36.72 32.82 -7.67
C GLU A 196 -37.98 31.98 -7.43
N ARG A 197 -39.09 32.46 -7.98
CA ARG A 197 -40.41 31.84 -7.87
C ARG A 197 -40.87 31.48 -9.28
N LEU A 198 -41.12 30.19 -9.51
CA LEU A 198 -41.47 29.67 -10.83
C LEU A 198 -42.82 28.94 -10.75
N PRO A 199 -43.76 29.24 -11.67
CA PRO A 199 -44.98 28.48 -11.78
C PRO A 199 -44.66 27.09 -12.33
N VAL A 200 -45.18 26.05 -11.67
CA VAL A 200 -44.99 24.65 -12.08
C VAL A 200 -46.33 23.93 -12.10
N ASP A 201 -46.60 23.29 -13.24
CA ASP A 201 -47.70 22.36 -13.37
C ASP A 201 -47.22 20.97 -12.96
N VAL A 202 -47.88 20.40 -11.95
CA VAL A 202 -47.56 19.07 -11.43
C VAL A 202 -48.73 18.14 -11.74
N SER A 203 -48.47 17.12 -12.56
CA SER A 203 -49.43 16.09 -12.92
C SER A 203 -48.99 14.73 -12.38
N TYR A 204 -49.95 13.91 -11.94
CA TYR A 204 -49.68 12.63 -11.30
C TYR A 204 -50.10 11.47 -12.19
N LYS A 205 -49.28 10.42 -12.23
CA LYS A 205 -49.59 9.15 -12.91
C LYS A 205 -49.53 7.99 -11.91
N PRO A 206 -50.67 7.34 -11.59
CA PRO A 206 -52.05 7.72 -11.97
C PRO A 206 -52.49 9.05 -11.33
N PRO A 207 -53.53 9.73 -11.86
CA PRO A 207 -54.04 10.95 -11.27
C PRO A 207 -54.48 10.73 -9.82
N LEU A 208 -54.08 11.65 -8.94
CA LEU A 208 -54.53 11.66 -7.55
C LEU A 208 -55.96 12.20 -7.47
N ASP A 209 -56.72 11.75 -6.47
CA ASP A 209 -57.98 12.41 -6.18
C ASP A 209 -57.74 13.82 -5.59
N PRO A 210 -58.72 14.75 -5.70
CA PRO A 210 -58.54 16.13 -5.24
C PRO A 210 -58.30 16.29 -3.74
N GLU A 211 -58.64 15.30 -2.91
CA GLU A 211 -58.39 15.33 -1.47
C GLU A 211 -56.95 14.89 -1.17
N GLN A 212 -56.47 13.85 -1.85
CA GLN A 212 -55.08 13.38 -1.82
C GLN A 212 -54.09 14.46 -2.29
N ALA A 213 -54.41 15.13 -3.40
CA ALA A 213 -53.59 16.21 -3.95
C ALA A 213 -53.51 17.44 -3.03
N ARG A 214 -54.49 17.64 -2.14
CA ARG A 214 -54.50 18.73 -1.15
C ARG A 214 -53.83 18.37 0.17
N ARG A 215 -53.90 17.08 0.53
CA ARG A 215 -53.40 16.61 1.83
C ARG A 215 -51.87 16.66 1.93
N TRP A 216 -51.18 16.59 0.80
CA TRP A 216 -49.73 16.51 0.75
C TRP A 216 -49.15 17.50 -0.25
N LEU A 217 -48.13 18.23 0.17
CA LEU A 217 -47.34 19.04 -0.74
C LEU A 217 -46.39 18.13 -1.52
N PRO A 218 -46.25 18.30 -2.84
CA PRO A 218 -45.23 17.59 -3.58
C PRO A 218 -43.84 18.00 -3.08
N VAL A 219 -42.97 17.03 -2.88
CA VAL A 219 -41.61 17.24 -2.40
C VAL A 219 -40.70 17.36 -3.62
N PRO A 220 -40.07 18.52 -3.85
CA PRO A 220 -39.27 18.71 -5.04
C PRO A 220 -37.91 17.99 -4.94
N ILE A 221 -37.42 17.49 -6.06
CA ILE A 221 -36.06 16.96 -6.19
C ILE A 221 -35.25 17.92 -7.03
N PHE A 222 -34.15 18.42 -6.46
CA PHE A 222 -33.20 19.26 -7.17
C PHE A 222 -31.88 18.54 -7.34
N SER A 223 -31.22 18.78 -8.46
CA SER A 223 -29.80 18.51 -8.61
C SER A 223 -29.03 19.79 -8.83
N TYR A 224 -27.75 19.80 -8.48
CA TYR A 224 -26.83 20.87 -8.84
C TYR A 224 -25.45 20.27 -8.99
N THR A 225 -24.58 21.04 -9.65
CA THR A 225 -23.20 20.66 -9.85
C THR A 225 -22.32 21.53 -8.97
N ASP A 226 -21.43 20.92 -8.20
CA ASP A 226 -20.45 21.68 -7.42
C ASP A 226 -19.30 22.21 -8.30
N LEU A 227 -18.41 23.01 -7.71
CA LEU A 227 -17.24 23.58 -8.41
C LEU A 227 -16.25 22.51 -8.89
N GLN A 228 -16.34 21.28 -8.39
CA GLN A 228 -15.50 20.15 -8.79
C GLN A 228 -16.16 19.31 -9.88
N GLY A 229 -17.36 19.69 -10.35
CA GLY A 229 -18.11 18.96 -11.37
C GLY A 229 -18.90 17.77 -10.83
N ARG A 230 -19.00 17.61 -9.50
CA ARG A 230 -19.78 16.52 -8.90
C ARG A 230 -21.25 16.90 -8.89
N ARG A 231 -22.10 15.94 -9.25
CA ARG A 231 -23.54 16.09 -9.21
C ARG A 231 -24.05 15.68 -7.84
N TRP A 232 -24.85 16.56 -7.27
CA TRP A 232 -25.53 16.31 -6.02
C TRP A 232 -27.02 16.41 -6.23
N ARG A 233 -27.78 15.69 -5.41
CA ARG A 233 -29.24 15.67 -5.42
C ARG A 233 -29.79 15.94 -4.03
N ARG A 234 -30.87 16.70 -3.94
CA ARG A 234 -31.58 17.04 -2.72
C ARG A 234 -33.05 16.71 -2.87
N ILE A 235 -33.67 16.19 -1.83
CA ILE A 235 -35.11 15.88 -1.80
C ILE A 235 -35.77 16.77 -0.76
N GLY A 236 -36.50 17.78 -1.22
CA GLY A 236 -37.08 18.84 -0.38
C GLY A 236 -35.99 19.51 0.46
N THR A 237 -36.15 19.44 1.77
CA THR A 237 -35.22 20.05 2.74
C THR A 237 -34.14 19.09 3.26
N SER A 238 -34.09 17.84 2.77
CA SER A 238 -33.11 16.84 3.22
C SER A 238 -31.66 17.26 2.99
N LEU A 239 -30.71 16.59 3.65
CA LEU A 239 -29.30 16.76 3.31
C LEU A 239 -29.06 16.25 1.89
N PRO A 240 -28.33 17.01 1.07
CA PRO A 240 -27.98 16.57 -0.27
C PRO A 240 -27.06 15.35 -0.28
N VAL A 241 -27.23 14.53 -1.31
CA VAL A 241 -26.51 13.28 -1.53
C VAL A 241 -25.77 13.35 -2.86
N GLU A 242 -24.53 12.89 -2.89
CA GLU A 242 -23.74 12.76 -4.12
C GLU A 242 -24.35 11.65 -4.98
N VAL A 243 -24.60 11.93 -6.27
CA VAL A 243 -25.22 10.98 -7.19
C VAL A 243 -24.28 10.76 -8.36
N ASP A 244 -24.11 9.49 -8.77
CA ASP A 244 -23.43 9.19 -10.03
C ASP A 244 -24.22 9.87 -11.16
N PRO A 245 -23.59 10.69 -12.02
CA PRO A 245 -24.27 11.35 -13.13
C PRO A 245 -24.98 10.37 -14.07
N ARG A 246 -24.61 9.08 -14.07
CA ARG A 246 -25.23 8.00 -14.84
C ARG A 246 -26.40 7.33 -14.13
N ASP A 247 -26.59 7.57 -12.83
CA ASP A 247 -27.63 6.93 -12.04
C ASP A 247 -28.97 7.67 -12.12
N THR A 248 -29.91 7.04 -12.83
CA THR A 248 -31.32 7.46 -12.91
C THR A 248 -32.22 6.66 -11.97
N SER A 249 -31.69 5.70 -11.20
CA SER A 249 -32.46 4.64 -10.53
C SER A 249 -33.08 5.03 -9.19
N LEU A 250 -32.52 6.02 -8.47
CA LEU A 250 -33.06 6.54 -7.21
C LEU A 250 -34.50 7.12 -7.30
N LEU A 251 -35.04 7.27 -8.51
CA LEU A 251 -36.38 7.78 -8.76
C LEU A 251 -37.49 6.71 -8.75
N SER A 252 -37.15 5.42 -8.55
CA SER A 252 -38.08 4.32 -8.83
C SER A 252 -38.42 3.40 -7.64
N GLY A 253 -37.90 3.67 -6.43
CA GLY A 253 -38.13 2.83 -5.25
C GLY A 253 -38.81 3.57 -4.09
N PRO A 254 -39.62 2.91 -3.25
CA PRO A 254 -40.29 3.53 -2.09
C PRO A 254 -39.35 3.91 -0.92
N ASP A 255 -38.05 3.66 -1.05
CA ASP A 255 -37.04 3.88 -0.01
C ASP A 255 -36.70 5.37 0.19
N TRP A 256 -37.02 6.24 -0.78
CA TRP A 256 -36.78 7.67 -0.65
C TRP A 256 -37.56 8.30 0.51
N TYR A 257 -38.76 7.80 0.82
CA TYR A 257 -39.60 8.38 1.88
C TYR A 257 -38.93 8.21 3.25
N GLN A 258 -38.26 7.07 3.48
CA GLN A 258 -37.48 6.84 4.70
C GLN A 258 -36.22 7.71 4.75
N ALA A 259 -35.60 8.03 3.60
CA ALA A 259 -34.46 8.92 3.52
C ALA A 259 -34.83 10.39 3.83
N VAL A 260 -36.05 10.82 3.49
CA VAL A 260 -36.56 12.19 3.74
C VAL A 260 -37.18 12.33 5.13
N HIS A 261 -37.78 11.26 5.66
CA HIS A 261 -38.44 11.25 6.98
C HIS A 261 -37.89 10.12 7.87
N PRO A 262 -36.64 10.21 8.35
CA PRO A 262 -36.07 9.23 9.26
C PRO A 262 -36.81 9.30 10.61
N GLY A 263 -37.81 8.43 10.79
CA GLY A 263 -38.64 8.38 12.00
C GLY A 263 -40.13 8.14 11.76
N VAL A 264 -40.61 8.27 10.53
CA VAL A 264 -41.99 7.89 10.17
C VAL A 264 -41.99 6.43 9.75
N ALA A 265 -42.12 5.52 10.72
CA ALA A 265 -42.38 4.12 10.44
C ALA A 265 -43.75 3.96 9.76
N ARG A 266 -43.84 3.04 8.79
CA ARG A 266 -45.08 2.74 8.04
C ARG A 266 -46.20 2.25 8.94
#